data_AF-A0A9D6MNX5-F1
#
_entry.id   AF-A0A9D6MNX5-F1
#
_cell.length_a   1.000
_cell.length_b   1.000
_cell.length_c   1.000
_cell.angle_alpha   90.00
_cell.angle_beta   90.00
_cell.angle_gamma   90.00
#
_symmetry.space_group_name_H-M   'P 1'
#
loop_
_entity.id
_entity.type
_entity.pdbx_description
1 polymer ?
#
loop_
_entity_poly.entity_id
_entity_poly.type
_entity_poly.pdbx_seq_one_letter_code
_entity_poly.pdbx_strand_id
1 'polypeptide(L)'
;MEVLPPSASGETRLVLQAIAAIVFGSFFVIGFHASDGGLDGGPRAGDLAPFQIFFRDATPTVQRTMRELQEGVTEAENARSASKRWPTVETLAAQGIPPFTNASDRWRLVQSGLYVTYVGTSAVGPDAPAFLALIQEPELGYVETVMPAAPSDELHHRLSDGTLLHVSFWFHRESVVADDQVIARPFATGWTQVLVGRQRP
;
A
#
# COMPACT_ATOMS: atom_id res chain seq x y z
N MET A 1 33.64 -57.19 -3.48
CA MET A 1 32.76 -56.08 -3.06
C MET A 1 31.47 -56.27 -3.84
N GLU A 2 30.46 -56.84 -3.20
CA GLU A 2 29.21 -57.22 -3.85
C GLU A 2 28.28 -56.00 -3.84
N VAL A 3 27.94 -55.47 -5.03
CA VAL A 3 27.06 -54.30 -5.17
C VAL A 3 25.63 -54.81 -5.16
N LEU A 4 24.96 -54.68 -4.02
CA LEU A 4 23.54 -55.03 -3.89
C LEU A 4 22.69 -54.06 -4.72
N PRO A 5 21.72 -54.57 -5.51
CA PRO A 5 20.82 -53.71 -6.26
C PRO A 5 19.98 -52.86 -5.29
N PRO A 6 19.76 -51.57 -5.58
CA PRO A 6 18.89 -50.75 -4.75
C PRO A 6 17.50 -51.40 -4.71
N SER A 7 16.94 -51.56 -3.52
CA SER A 7 15.57 -52.07 -3.37
C SER A 7 14.62 -51.18 -4.16
N ALA A 8 13.70 -51.77 -4.94
CA ALA A 8 12.73 -51.04 -5.76
C ALA A 8 11.93 -49.97 -4.99
N SER A 9 11.77 -50.16 -3.67
CA SER A 9 11.17 -49.20 -2.74
C SER A 9 12.02 -47.94 -2.50
N GLY A 10 13.35 -48.08 -2.46
CA GLY A 10 14.28 -46.96 -2.29
C GLY A 10 14.37 -46.09 -3.55
N GLU A 11 14.37 -46.74 -4.71
CA GLU A 11 14.40 -46.05 -6.01
C GLU A 11 13.11 -45.26 -6.25
N THR A 12 11.95 -45.86 -5.95
CA THR A 12 10.64 -45.18 -6.05
C THR A 12 10.58 -43.92 -5.16
N ARG A 13 11.12 -43.99 -3.93
CA ARG A 13 11.15 -42.86 -3.01
C ARG A 13 12.02 -41.71 -3.52
N LEU A 14 13.18 -42.02 -4.08
CA LEU A 14 14.09 -41.01 -4.66
C LEU A 14 13.47 -40.34 -5.89
N VAL A 15 12.80 -41.11 -6.76
CA VAL A 15 12.09 -40.56 -7.92
C VAL A 15 10.96 -39.63 -7.48
N LEU A 16 10.16 -40.00 -6.47
CA LEU A 16 9.10 -39.15 -5.94
C LEU A 16 9.64 -37.85 -5.31
N GLN A 17 10.75 -37.93 -4.58
CA GLN A 17 11.41 -36.74 -4.02
C GLN A 17 11.96 -35.80 -5.11
N ALA A 18 12.56 -36.37 -6.16
CA ALA A 18 13.04 -35.58 -7.29
C ALA A 18 11.90 -34.89 -8.04
N ILE A 19 10.79 -35.59 -8.29
CA ILE A 19 9.59 -35.01 -8.92
C ILE A 19 9.03 -33.87 -8.06
N ALA A 20 8.89 -34.07 -6.75
CA ALA A 20 8.43 -33.02 -5.85
C ALA A 20 9.36 -31.79 -5.88
N ALA A 21 10.68 -31.98 -5.83
CA ALA A 21 11.65 -30.89 -5.91
C ALA A 21 11.58 -30.15 -7.24
N ILE A 22 11.39 -30.84 -8.36
CA ILE A 22 11.24 -30.23 -9.69
C ILE A 22 9.94 -29.42 -9.76
N VAL A 23 8.82 -29.97 -9.27
CA VAL A 23 7.52 -29.27 -9.28
C VAL A 23 7.57 -28.03 -8.39
N PHE A 24 8.07 -28.14 -7.16
CA PHE A 24 8.21 -26.97 -6.27
C PHE A 24 9.22 -25.95 -6.80
N GLY A 25 10.35 -26.41 -7.34
CA GLY A 25 11.35 -25.54 -7.95
C GLY A 25 10.83 -24.80 -9.18
N SER A 26 10.04 -25.47 -10.03
CA SER A 26 9.42 -24.83 -11.20
C SER A 26 8.32 -23.85 -10.83
N PHE A 27 7.53 -24.09 -9.78
CA PHE A 27 6.63 -23.05 -9.23
C PHE A 27 7.38 -21.83 -8.73
N PHE A 28 8.54 -22.02 -8.08
CA PHE A 28 9.41 -20.91 -7.68
C PHE A 28 9.92 -20.13 -8.89
N VAL A 29 10.46 -20.81 -9.91
CA VAL A 29 10.98 -20.17 -11.13
C VAL A 29 9.89 -19.43 -11.91
N ILE A 30 8.68 -19.99 -12.00
CA ILE A 30 7.54 -19.33 -12.65
C ILE A 30 7.05 -18.13 -11.83
N GLY A 31 7.00 -18.25 -10.49
CA GLY A 31 6.66 -17.15 -9.60
C GLY A 31 7.65 -15.98 -9.72
N PHE A 32 8.94 -16.27 -9.74
CA PHE A 32 9.99 -15.26 -9.91
C PHE A 32 10.02 -14.65 -11.30
N HIS A 33 9.81 -15.44 -12.37
CA HIS A 33 9.73 -14.89 -13.73
C HIS A 33 8.44 -14.12 -14.04
N ALA A 34 7.34 -14.37 -13.31
CA ALA A 34 6.16 -13.51 -13.35
C ALA A 34 6.43 -12.13 -12.72
N SER A 35 7.37 -12.03 -11.79
CA SER A 35 7.82 -10.77 -11.18
C SER A 35 9.05 -10.14 -11.84
N ASP A 36 9.86 -10.89 -12.60
CA ASP A 36 11.07 -10.38 -13.30
C ASP A 36 10.79 -9.78 -14.68
N GLY A 37 9.51 -9.54 -15.00
CA GLY A 37 9.04 -8.84 -16.19
C GLY A 37 9.26 -7.32 -16.16
N GLY A 38 10.49 -6.89 -15.88
CA GLY A 38 11.00 -5.54 -16.15
C GLY A 38 10.81 -4.54 -15.02
N LEU A 39 11.90 -3.86 -14.69
CA LEU A 39 12.02 -2.68 -13.81
C LEU A 39 11.15 -1.47 -14.25
N ASP A 40 10.22 -1.67 -15.19
CA ASP A 40 9.36 -0.67 -15.83
C ASP A 40 7.84 -0.91 -15.67
N GLY A 41 7.39 -1.95 -14.96
CA GLY A 41 5.97 -2.36 -14.90
C GLY A 41 5.09 -1.64 -13.88
N GLY A 42 4.55 -0.46 -14.22
CA GLY A 42 3.36 0.05 -13.52
C GLY A 42 2.09 -0.70 -13.93
N PRO A 43 1.04 -0.76 -13.08
CA PRO A 43 -0.22 -1.45 -13.38
C PRO A 43 -0.87 -0.90 -14.66
N ARG A 44 -1.37 -1.78 -15.54
CA ARG A 44 -2.11 -1.40 -16.76
C ARG A 44 -3.61 -1.35 -16.50
N ALA A 45 -4.36 -0.69 -17.39
CA ALA A 45 -5.83 -0.60 -17.26
C ALA A 45 -6.54 -1.95 -17.20
N GLY A 46 -5.97 -3.00 -17.80
CA GLY A 46 -6.48 -4.37 -17.71
C GLY A 46 -6.11 -5.10 -16.41
N ASP A 47 -5.23 -4.54 -15.58
CA ASP A 47 -4.69 -5.15 -14.36
C ASP A 47 -5.31 -4.55 -13.08
N LEU A 48 -6.22 -3.58 -13.22
CA LEU A 48 -6.85 -2.92 -12.07
C LEU A 48 -7.87 -3.84 -11.40
N ALA A 49 -7.81 -3.89 -10.07
CA ALA A 49 -8.87 -4.50 -9.28
C ALA A 49 -10.18 -3.68 -9.37
N PRO A 50 -11.35 -4.26 -9.08
CA PRO A 50 -12.64 -3.55 -9.18
C PRO A 50 -12.78 -2.30 -8.31
N PHE A 51 -11.95 -2.17 -7.27
CA PHE A 51 -11.90 -1.03 -6.36
C PHE A 51 -10.77 -0.06 -6.69
N GLN A 52 -10.08 -0.20 -7.82
CA GLN A 52 -8.95 0.65 -8.22
C GLN A 52 -9.31 1.48 -9.44
N ILE A 53 -8.85 2.72 -9.45
CA ILE A 53 -8.87 3.58 -10.64
C ILE A 53 -7.51 4.23 -10.81
N PHE A 54 -7.20 4.68 -12.03
CA PHE A 54 -6.08 5.60 -12.20
C PHE A 54 -6.46 7.02 -11.80
N PHE A 55 -5.48 7.74 -11.31
CA PHE A 55 -5.56 9.14 -10.93
C PHE A 55 -6.10 10.01 -12.07
N ARG A 56 -5.65 9.77 -13.31
CA ARG A 56 -6.12 10.50 -14.50
C ARG A 56 -7.61 10.28 -14.82
N ASP A 57 -8.16 9.16 -14.38
CA ASP A 57 -9.56 8.79 -14.62
C ASP A 57 -10.46 9.29 -13.47
N ALA A 58 -9.88 9.81 -12.39
CA ALA A 58 -10.61 10.45 -11.30
C ALA A 58 -11.13 11.85 -11.70
N THR A 59 -12.16 12.33 -11.03
CA THR A 59 -12.70 13.68 -11.27
C THR A 59 -11.69 14.77 -10.90
N PRO A 60 -11.78 15.99 -11.47
CA PRO A 60 -10.83 17.07 -11.16
C PRO A 60 -10.76 17.42 -9.67
N THR A 61 -11.88 17.34 -8.96
CA THR A 61 -11.93 17.55 -7.50
C THR A 61 -11.13 16.48 -6.78
N VAL A 62 -11.37 15.19 -7.10
CA VAL A 62 -10.62 14.09 -6.49
C VAL A 62 -9.13 14.19 -6.81
N GLN A 63 -8.76 14.50 -8.06
CA GLN A 63 -7.36 14.69 -8.44
C GLN A 63 -6.67 15.79 -7.63
N ARG A 64 -7.34 16.94 -7.42
CA ARG A 64 -6.78 18.06 -6.66
C ARG A 64 -6.53 17.64 -5.20
N THR A 65 -7.55 17.15 -4.53
CA THR A 65 -7.45 16.77 -3.11
C THR A 65 -6.49 15.60 -2.91
N MET A 66 -6.38 14.66 -3.86
CA MET A 66 -5.40 13.58 -3.80
C MET A 66 -3.96 14.07 -3.92
N ARG A 67 -3.67 15.06 -4.78
CA ARG A 67 -2.32 15.67 -4.84
C ARG A 67 -1.97 16.36 -3.53
N GLU A 68 -2.90 17.14 -3.01
CA GLU A 68 -2.74 17.80 -1.72
C GLU A 68 -2.51 16.76 -0.61
N LEU A 69 -3.27 15.66 -0.60
CA LEU A 69 -3.12 14.60 0.39
C LEU A 69 -1.78 13.86 0.27
N GLN A 70 -1.29 13.64 -0.94
CA GLN A 70 0.05 13.06 -1.17
C GLN A 70 1.15 13.97 -0.62
N GLU A 71 1.07 15.28 -0.87
CA GLU A 71 1.97 16.28 -0.29
C GLU A 71 1.89 16.24 1.25
N GLY A 72 0.67 16.28 1.80
CA GLY A 72 0.46 16.23 3.24
C GLY A 72 0.98 14.97 3.92
N VAL A 73 0.84 13.80 3.28
CA VAL A 73 1.40 12.54 3.76
C VAL A 73 2.93 12.56 3.71
N THR A 74 3.52 13.11 2.65
CA THR A 74 4.99 13.25 2.55
C THR A 74 5.54 14.09 3.72
N GLU A 75 4.88 15.19 4.07
CA GLU A 75 5.29 16.00 5.22
C GLU A 75 5.03 15.28 6.56
N ALA A 76 3.93 14.54 6.66
CA ALA A 76 3.66 13.73 7.84
C ALA A 76 4.72 12.64 8.06
N GLU A 77 5.17 12.00 6.98
CA GLU A 77 6.26 11.02 6.97
C GLU A 77 7.60 11.63 7.40
N ASN A 78 7.93 12.83 6.91
CA ASN A 78 9.11 13.57 7.33
C ASN A 78 9.09 13.86 8.83
N ALA A 79 7.97 14.38 9.34
CA ALA A 79 7.78 14.66 10.76
C ALA A 79 7.83 13.39 11.62
N ARG A 80 7.25 12.29 11.12
CA ARG A 80 7.29 10.98 11.79
C ARG A 80 8.71 10.42 11.83
N SER A 81 9.48 10.52 10.75
CA SER A 81 10.86 10.04 10.73
C SER A 81 11.73 10.76 11.78
N ALA A 82 11.53 12.07 11.91
CA ALA A 82 12.25 12.90 12.88
C ALA A 82 11.82 12.66 14.34
N SER A 83 10.52 12.56 14.60
CA SER A 83 9.97 12.54 15.97
C SER A 83 9.56 11.16 16.49
N LYS A 84 9.54 10.15 15.60
CA LYS A 84 8.96 8.82 15.82
C LYS A 84 7.48 8.82 16.19
N ARG A 85 6.77 9.91 15.87
CA ARG A 85 5.32 10.06 16.09
C ARG A 85 4.68 10.68 14.86
N TRP A 86 3.51 10.17 14.49
CA TRP A 86 2.72 10.78 13.44
C TRP A 86 2.20 12.16 13.90
N PRO A 87 2.35 13.21 13.09
CA PRO A 87 1.83 14.52 13.45
C PRO A 87 0.31 14.54 13.38
N THR A 88 -0.30 15.25 14.34
CA THR A 88 -1.74 15.50 14.35
C THR A 88 -2.16 16.35 13.14
N VAL A 89 -3.43 16.28 12.76
CA VAL A 89 -4.00 17.12 11.70
C VAL A 89 -3.83 18.60 12.03
N GLU A 90 -4.00 18.98 13.29
CA GLU A 90 -3.85 20.36 13.77
C GLU A 90 -2.40 20.84 13.60
N THR A 91 -1.42 19.95 13.83
CA THR A 91 0.00 20.27 13.62
C THR A 91 0.29 20.53 12.14
N LEU A 92 -0.21 19.65 11.25
CA LEU A 92 -0.02 19.80 9.80
C LEU A 92 -0.73 21.07 9.28
N ALA A 93 -1.95 21.32 9.74
CA ALA A 93 -2.72 22.52 9.40
C ALA A 93 -2.03 23.80 9.86
N ALA A 94 -1.50 23.83 11.10
CA ALA A 94 -0.76 24.98 11.64
C ALA A 94 0.54 25.28 10.87
N GLN A 95 1.11 24.28 10.20
CA GLN A 95 2.28 24.40 9.34
C GLN A 95 1.93 24.84 7.90
N GLY A 96 0.65 25.01 7.59
CA GLY A 96 0.20 25.41 6.26
C GLY A 96 0.12 24.26 5.26
N ILE A 97 0.17 23.00 5.72
CA ILE A 97 0.26 21.83 4.85
C ILE A 97 -1.14 21.44 4.34
N PRO A 98 -1.38 21.44 3.01
CA PRO A 98 -2.64 20.97 2.44
C PRO A 98 -2.75 19.43 2.53
N PRO A 99 -3.96 18.85 2.49
CA PRO A 99 -5.28 19.49 2.46
C PRO A 99 -5.76 19.90 3.87
N PHE A 100 -4.92 19.70 4.90
CA PHE A 100 -5.30 19.86 6.31
C PHE A 100 -5.61 21.32 6.69
N THR A 101 -5.18 22.29 5.90
CA THR A 101 -5.52 23.71 6.04
C THR A 101 -6.93 24.07 5.56
N ASN A 102 -7.60 23.21 4.80
CA ASN A 102 -8.92 23.52 4.26
C ASN A 102 -10.01 23.44 5.34
N ALA A 103 -10.49 24.60 5.79
CA ALA A 103 -11.56 24.70 6.79
C ALA A 103 -12.92 24.12 6.35
N SER A 104 -13.11 23.90 5.05
CA SER A 104 -14.33 23.29 4.50
C SER A 104 -14.36 21.77 4.69
N ASP A 105 -13.23 21.17 5.02
CA ASP A 105 -13.11 19.73 5.25
C ASP A 105 -12.79 19.46 6.71
N ARG A 106 -13.30 18.35 7.23
CA ARG A 106 -12.98 17.85 8.57
C ARG A 106 -11.99 16.71 8.41
N TRP A 107 -10.75 17.00 8.77
CA TRP A 107 -9.66 16.02 8.77
C TRP A 107 -9.45 15.45 10.17
N ARG A 108 -9.16 14.15 10.24
CA ARG A 108 -8.84 13.44 11.48
C ARG A 108 -7.66 12.51 11.26
N LEU A 109 -6.82 12.38 12.27
CA LEU A 109 -5.84 11.31 12.41
C LEU A 109 -6.45 10.21 13.27
N VAL A 110 -6.49 8.98 12.78
CA VAL A 110 -6.92 7.80 13.54
C VAL A 110 -5.82 6.76 13.50
N GLN A 111 -5.51 6.13 14.63
CA GLN A 111 -4.44 5.16 14.76
C GLN A 111 -4.91 3.92 15.53
N SER A 112 -4.54 2.74 15.06
CA SER A 112 -4.89 1.46 15.70
C SER A 112 -3.90 0.38 15.30
N GLY A 113 -3.10 -0.07 16.26
CA GLY A 113 -2.01 -1.03 16.01
C GLY A 113 -1.01 -0.44 15.01
N LEU A 114 -0.78 -1.16 13.91
CA LEU A 114 0.14 -0.77 12.84
C LEU A 114 -0.48 0.20 11.83
N TYR A 115 -1.78 0.46 11.91
CA TYR A 115 -2.49 1.26 10.92
C TYR A 115 -2.65 2.70 11.40
N VAL A 116 -2.34 3.63 10.50
CA VAL A 116 -2.44 5.07 10.67
C VAL A 116 -3.25 5.60 9.50
N THR A 117 -4.28 6.39 9.78
CA THR A 117 -5.15 6.94 8.74
C THR A 117 -5.37 8.43 8.92
N TYR A 118 -5.18 9.18 7.84
CA TYR A 118 -5.69 10.54 7.72
C TYR A 118 -6.99 10.50 6.92
N VAL A 119 -8.10 10.86 7.55
CA VAL A 119 -9.44 10.80 6.94
C VAL A 119 -10.01 12.21 6.85
N GLY A 120 -10.39 12.61 5.64
CA GLY A 120 -11.02 13.88 5.34
C GLY A 120 -12.45 13.67 4.88
N THR A 121 -13.42 14.31 5.54
CA THR A 121 -14.82 14.36 5.09
C THR A 121 -15.19 15.80 4.79
N SER A 122 -15.88 16.05 3.69
CA SER A 122 -16.26 17.42 3.35
C SER A 122 -17.44 17.90 4.19
N ALA A 123 -17.40 19.16 4.64
CA ALA A 123 -18.52 19.79 5.34
C ALA A 123 -19.60 20.31 4.38
N VAL A 124 -19.37 20.25 3.07
CA VAL A 124 -20.28 20.79 2.03
C VAL A 124 -21.57 19.97 1.89
N GLY A 125 -21.56 18.69 2.26
CA GLY A 125 -22.76 17.84 2.28
C GLY A 125 -22.44 16.35 2.23
N PRO A 126 -23.45 15.48 2.44
CA PRO A 126 -23.25 14.03 2.47
C PRO A 126 -22.82 13.43 1.13
N ASP A 127 -23.12 14.10 0.01
CA ASP A 127 -22.77 13.64 -1.35
C ASP A 127 -21.36 14.04 -1.79
N ALA A 128 -20.64 14.80 -0.98
CA ALA A 128 -19.26 15.16 -1.27
C ALA A 128 -18.33 13.96 -1.01
N PRO A 129 -17.23 13.81 -1.77
CA PRO A 129 -16.32 12.70 -1.57
C PRO A 129 -15.60 12.80 -0.22
N ALA A 130 -15.38 11.65 0.41
CA ALA A 130 -14.44 11.50 1.51
C ALA A 130 -13.09 10.99 0.99
N PHE A 131 -12.02 11.32 1.72
CA PHE A 131 -10.64 11.01 1.37
C PHE A 131 -9.95 10.29 2.51
N LEU A 132 -9.06 9.37 2.17
CA LEU A 132 -8.31 8.56 3.13
C LEU A 132 -6.89 8.36 2.60
N ALA A 133 -5.91 8.69 3.43
CA ALA A 133 -4.58 8.11 3.34
C ALA A 133 -4.49 7.00 4.38
N LEU A 134 -4.24 5.77 3.92
CA LEU A 134 -4.00 4.61 4.78
C LEU A 134 -2.51 4.28 4.74
N ILE A 135 -1.90 4.33 5.92
CA ILE A 135 -0.49 4.02 6.14
C ILE A 135 -0.43 2.81 7.06
N GLN A 136 0.35 1.81 6.68
CA GLN A 136 0.65 0.65 7.50
C GLN A 136 2.13 0.68 7.86
N GLU A 137 2.40 0.75 9.16
CA GLU A 137 3.73 0.57 9.73
C GLU A 137 4.13 -0.92 9.71
N PRO A 138 5.43 -1.22 9.62
CA PRO A 138 5.89 -2.59 9.70
C PRO A 138 5.71 -3.14 11.12
N GLU A 139 5.43 -4.44 11.21
CA GLU A 139 5.37 -5.11 12.50
C GLU A 139 6.75 -5.11 13.18
N LEU A 140 6.78 -4.80 14.48
CA LEU A 140 8.03 -4.76 15.25
C LEU A 140 8.67 -6.16 15.26
N GLY A 141 9.93 -6.23 14.82
CA GLY A 141 10.71 -7.46 14.81
C GLY A 141 10.64 -8.27 13.50
N TYR A 142 9.89 -7.82 12.49
CA TYR A 142 9.88 -8.43 11.17
C TYR A 142 11.07 -7.95 10.33
N VAL A 143 11.80 -8.85 9.67
CA VAL A 143 13.07 -8.55 8.96
C VAL A 143 12.88 -7.58 7.78
N GLU A 144 11.64 -7.43 7.30
CA GLU A 144 11.24 -6.46 6.26
C GLU A 144 11.35 -5.00 6.69
N THR A 145 11.44 -4.70 8.00
CA THR A 145 11.76 -3.33 8.47
C THR A 145 13.11 -2.84 7.94
N VAL A 146 13.96 -3.74 7.42
CA VAL A 146 15.34 -3.44 6.99
C VAL A 146 15.70 -4.18 5.70
N MET A 147 14.76 -4.52 4.79
CA MET A 147 15.15 -4.99 3.46
C MET A 147 15.58 -3.80 2.59
N PRO A 148 16.88 -3.53 2.41
CA PRO A 148 17.34 -2.32 1.72
C PRO A 148 17.05 -2.37 0.23
N ALA A 149 16.80 -3.58 -0.29
CA ALA A 149 16.52 -3.85 -1.69
C ALA A 149 15.04 -3.72 -2.07
N ALA A 150 14.11 -3.58 -1.10
CA ALA A 150 12.71 -3.37 -1.44
C ALA A 150 12.57 -2.03 -2.20
N PRO A 151 12.00 -2.03 -3.41
CA PRO A 151 11.88 -0.82 -4.22
C PRO A 151 10.98 0.19 -3.52
N SER A 152 11.34 1.46 -3.62
CA SER A 152 10.41 2.55 -3.28
C SER A 152 9.52 2.81 -4.50
N ASP A 153 8.21 2.67 -4.33
CA ASP A 153 7.22 2.90 -5.36
C ASP A 153 6.04 3.73 -4.81
N GLU A 154 4.93 3.82 -5.54
CA GLU A 154 3.76 4.60 -5.13
C GLU A 154 3.04 4.06 -3.88
N LEU A 155 3.29 2.80 -3.51
CA LEU A 155 2.71 2.13 -2.34
C LEU A 155 3.74 1.85 -1.25
N HIS A 156 5.02 1.79 -1.58
CA HIS A 156 6.09 1.45 -0.65
C HIS A 156 6.98 2.67 -0.41
N HIS A 157 6.72 3.38 0.68
CA HIS A 157 7.47 4.57 1.05
C HIS A 157 8.57 4.21 2.05
N ARG A 158 9.81 4.57 1.73
CA ARG A 158 10.94 4.40 2.63
C ARG A 158 11.29 5.71 3.31
N LEU A 159 11.17 5.75 4.63
CA LEU A 159 11.54 6.91 5.42
C LEU A 159 13.05 7.05 5.54
N SER A 160 13.50 8.25 5.93
CA SER A 160 14.93 8.54 6.15
C SER A 160 15.56 7.74 7.29
N ASP A 161 14.77 7.18 8.20
CA ASP A 161 15.24 6.26 9.24
C ASP A 161 15.31 4.79 8.78
N GLY A 162 15.03 4.52 7.51
CA GLY A 162 15.03 3.19 6.90
C GLY A 162 13.70 2.45 6.98
N THR A 163 12.73 2.94 7.77
CA THR A 163 11.41 2.31 7.91
C THR A 163 10.73 2.23 6.56
N LEU A 164 10.29 1.03 6.17
CA LEU A 164 9.43 0.83 5.00
C LEU A 164 7.96 0.89 5.44
N LEU A 165 7.20 1.80 4.86
CA LEU A 165 5.76 1.95 5.04
C LEU A 165 5.03 1.42 3.81
N HIS A 166 3.84 0.87 4.02
CA HIS A 166 2.88 0.67 2.94
C HIS A 166 1.82 1.79 2.99
N VAL A 167 1.75 2.60 1.94
CA VAL A 167 0.94 3.82 1.84
C VAL A 167 -0.05 3.66 0.69
N SER A 168 -1.29 4.07 0.91
CA SER A 168 -2.31 3.99 -0.13
C SER A 168 -3.35 5.10 0.02
N PHE A 169 -3.81 5.61 -1.12
CA PHE A 169 -4.75 6.73 -1.18
C PHE A 169 -6.10 6.27 -1.72
N TRP A 170 -7.16 6.68 -1.05
CA TRP A 170 -8.51 6.20 -1.30
C TRP A 170 -9.52 7.34 -1.23
N PHE A 171 -10.57 7.25 -2.03
CA PHE A 171 -11.76 8.08 -1.84
C PHE A 171 -13.03 7.24 -1.74
N HIS A 172 -14.02 7.80 -1.07
CA HIS A 172 -15.37 7.29 -1.02
C HIS A 172 -16.30 8.33 -1.65
N ARG A 173 -17.31 7.90 -2.43
CA ARG A 173 -18.18 8.83 -3.17
C ARG A 173 -19.04 9.70 -2.25
N GLU A 174 -19.39 9.16 -1.09
CA GLU A 174 -20.23 9.80 -0.09
C GLU A 174 -19.39 10.13 1.15
N SER A 175 -19.70 11.23 1.83
CA SER A 175 -19.05 11.68 3.07
C SER A 175 -19.49 10.88 4.31
N VAL A 176 -20.16 9.74 4.12
CA VAL A 176 -20.61 8.86 5.19
C VAL A 176 -19.47 7.94 5.59
N VAL A 177 -18.52 8.46 6.36
CA VAL A 177 -17.49 7.65 7.00
C VAL A 177 -17.89 7.45 8.46
N ALA A 178 -18.25 6.22 8.81
CA ALA A 178 -18.62 5.87 10.17
C ALA A 178 -17.39 5.82 11.11
N ASP A 179 -17.55 6.46 12.27
CA ASP A 179 -16.76 6.38 13.51
C ASP A 179 -15.26 6.79 13.53
N ASP A 180 -14.76 6.94 14.76
CA ASP A 180 -13.36 7.15 15.15
C ASP A 180 -12.53 5.86 15.07
N GLN A 181 -12.85 4.99 14.11
CA GLN A 181 -12.17 3.72 13.90
C GLN A 181 -11.25 3.76 12.69
N VAL A 182 -10.18 2.98 12.76
CA VAL A 182 -9.26 2.82 11.63
C VAL A 182 -9.89 1.95 10.55
N ILE A 183 -9.85 2.45 9.31
CA ILE A 183 -10.31 1.73 8.12
C ILE A 183 -9.15 0.88 7.59
N ALA A 184 -8.90 -0.26 8.23
CA ALA A 184 -7.79 -1.17 7.85
C ALA A 184 -8.04 -1.91 6.52
N ARG A 185 -9.30 -2.00 6.07
CA ARG A 185 -9.69 -2.67 4.81
C ARG A 185 -10.64 -1.79 3.99
N PRO A 186 -10.16 -0.69 3.39
CA PRO A 186 -11.02 0.28 2.70
C PRO A 186 -11.86 -0.34 1.58
N PHE A 187 -11.28 -1.26 0.81
CA PHE A 187 -11.99 -1.96 -0.28
C PHE A 187 -13.25 -2.71 0.19
N ALA A 188 -13.27 -3.20 1.44
CA ALA A 188 -14.43 -3.93 1.99
C ALA A 188 -15.56 -3.00 2.41
N THR A 189 -15.32 -1.69 2.43
CA THR A 189 -16.24 -0.65 2.89
C THR A 189 -16.55 0.37 1.78
N GLY A 190 -16.42 -0.03 0.51
CA GLY A 190 -16.83 0.77 -0.64
C GLY A 190 -15.83 1.84 -1.08
N TRP A 191 -14.64 1.90 -0.48
CA TRP A 191 -13.61 2.84 -0.90
C TRP A 191 -12.97 2.43 -2.23
N THR A 192 -12.61 3.44 -3.01
CA THR A 192 -11.90 3.29 -4.28
C THR A 192 -10.47 3.78 -4.12
N GLN A 193 -9.50 2.91 -4.38
CA GLN A 193 -8.08 3.24 -4.38
C GLN A 193 -7.72 4.03 -5.64
N VAL A 194 -6.90 5.07 -5.46
CA VAL A 194 -6.38 5.87 -6.56
C VAL A 194 -4.91 5.52 -6.77
N LEU A 195 -4.58 5.05 -7.97
CA LEU A 195 -3.21 4.73 -8.39
C LEU A 195 -2.72 5.80 -9.37
N VAL A 196 -1.48 6.25 -9.27
CA VAL A 196 -0.94 7.21 -10.23
C VAL A 196 -0.78 6.54 -11.60
N GLY A 197 -0.38 5.26 -11.61
CA GLY A 197 -0.16 4.47 -12.82
C GLY A 197 0.97 5.05 -13.69
N ARG A 198 1.55 4.23 -14.59
CA ARG A 198 2.54 4.74 -15.56
C ARG A 198 1.88 5.07 -16.90
N GLN A 199 2.14 6.26 -17.44
CA GLN A 199 1.90 6.56 -18.86
C GLN A 199 2.89 5.76 -19.71
N ARG A 200 2.39 5.07 -20.74
CA ARG A 200 3.22 4.85 -21.93
C ARG A 200 3.02 6.07 -22.84
N PRO A 201 4.10 6.63 -23.42
CA PRO A 201 3.99 7.62 -24.48
C PRO A 201 3.23 7.09 -25.70
#